data_AF-A0A8K0A4W7-F1
#
_entry.id   AF-A0A8K0A4W7-F1
#
_cell.length_a   1.000
_cell.length_b   1.000
_cell.length_c   1.000
_cell.angle_alpha   90.00
_cell.angle_beta   90.00
_cell.angle_gamma   90.00
#
_symmetry.space_group_name_H-M   'P 1'
#
loop_
_entity.id
_entity.type
_entity.pdbx_description
1 polymer ?
#
loop_
_entity_poly.entity_id
_entity_poly.type
_entity_poly.pdbx_seq_one_letter_code
_entity_poly.pdbx_strand_id
1 'polypeptide(L)'
;MSQLRNFLWTHRGVFLPRGVTKETLDVLPGFQIRDDDVVVASYPKTGIYRTCFSSAVPSLLSSQQVKVLVPMRNPKDTAVSMFHFSKKLMPMMGGNADDLRWEDFVQGFSAGIVPYGDFCDHVSGWWQMRDDPHFLFLKYEDMKKVRASTFNNMKPVLDNSTIPIRRFIARKGIVGDWKNYFSTEESEAFDAWCEKKLGGTGLTFDFE
;
A
#
# COMPACT_ATOMS: atom_id res chain seq x y z
N MET A 1 2.05 18.17 6.58
CA MET A 1 1.71 17.66 5.21
C MET A 1 2.44 18.32 4.03
N SER A 2 2.73 19.63 4.05
CA SER A 2 3.37 20.34 2.91
C SER A 2 4.70 19.73 2.45
N GLN A 3 5.51 19.25 3.38
CA GLN A 3 6.82 18.67 3.11
C GLN A 3 6.75 17.37 2.29
N LEU A 4 5.82 16.45 2.60
CA LEU A 4 5.69 15.18 1.87
C LEU A 4 5.30 15.43 0.41
N ARG A 5 4.43 16.42 0.17
CA ARG A 5 3.97 16.82 -1.15
C ARG A 5 5.10 17.34 -2.04
N ASN A 6 6.14 17.94 -1.47
CA ASN A 6 7.30 18.41 -2.24
C ASN A 6 8.06 17.26 -2.92
N PHE A 7 7.92 16.04 -2.41
CA PHE A 7 8.56 14.84 -2.96
C PHE A 7 7.65 14.02 -3.88
N LEU A 8 6.44 14.53 -4.14
CA LEU A 8 5.45 13.89 -5.00
C LEU A 8 5.17 14.77 -6.21
N TRP A 9 4.78 14.15 -7.30
CA TRP A 9 4.22 14.82 -8.46
C TRP A 9 2.88 14.16 -8.81
N THR A 10 2.02 14.86 -9.53
CA THR A 10 0.67 14.36 -9.82
C THR A 10 0.60 13.87 -11.26
N HIS A 11 0.10 12.64 -11.45
CA HIS A 11 -0.24 12.07 -12.75
C HIS A 11 -1.67 11.54 -12.71
N ARG A 12 -2.54 12.01 -13.62
CA ARG A 12 -3.98 11.63 -13.68
C ARG A 12 -4.68 11.72 -12.31
N GLY A 13 -4.39 12.76 -11.53
CA GLY A 13 -5.00 13.00 -10.22
C GLY A 13 -4.39 12.22 -9.04
N VAL A 14 -3.40 11.35 -9.28
CA VAL A 14 -2.75 10.56 -8.21
C VAL A 14 -1.35 11.09 -7.93
N PHE A 15 -0.98 11.15 -6.66
CA PHE A 15 0.37 11.52 -6.23
C PHE A 15 1.34 10.35 -6.41
N LEU A 16 2.44 10.58 -7.11
CA LEU A 16 3.49 9.59 -7.37
C LEU A 16 4.84 10.05 -6.79
N PRO A 17 5.67 9.12 -6.29
CA PRO A 17 7.05 9.43 -5.94
C PRO A 17 7.82 9.95 -7.16
N ARG A 18 8.78 10.86 -6.96
CA ARG A 18 9.67 11.37 -8.04
C ARG A 18 10.44 10.27 -8.79
N GLY A 19 10.65 9.11 -8.18
CA GLY A 19 11.30 7.96 -8.83
C GLY A 19 10.42 7.27 -9.88
N VAL A 20 9.10 7.47 -9.87
CA VAL A 20 8.22 7.05 -10.96
C VAL A 20 8.12 8.22 -11.91
N THR A 21 8.69 8.10 -13.11
CA THR A 21 8.73 9.22 -14.07
C THR A 21 7.61 9.09 -15.11
N LYS A 22 7.32 10.18 -15.82
CA LYS A 22 6.33 10.15 -16.90
C LYS A 22 6.74 9.15 -18.00
N GLU A 23 8.02 9.10 -18.34
CA GLU A 23 8.57 8.16 -19.33
C GLU A 23 8.32 6.71 -18.90
N THR A 24 8.48 6.42 -17.60
CA THR A 24 8.18 5.09 -17.04
C THR A 24 6.70 4.74 -17.19
N LEU A 25 5.80 5.72 -17.06
CA LEU A 25 4.36 5.50 -17.24
C LEU A 25 3.97 5.38 -18.71
N ASP A 26 4.62 6.14 -19.58
CA ASP A 26 4.34 6.16 -21.02
C ASP A 26 4.73 4.83 -21.70
N VAL A 27 5.67 4.07 -21.13
CA VAL A 27 6.01 2.71 -21.62
C VAL A 27 5.06 1.61 -21.13
N LEU A 28 4.31 1.83 -20.04
CA LEU A 28 3.46 0.79 -19.44
C LEU A 28 2.39 0.24 -20.41
N PRO A 29 1.69 1.06 -21.22
CA PRO A 29 0.71 0.53 -22.18
C PRO A 29 1.31 -0.40 -23.25
N GLY A 30 2.61 -0.26 -23.54
CA GLY A 30 3.33 -1.13 -24.47
C GLY A 30 4.03 -2.32 -23.81
N PHE A 31 3.91 -2.48 -22.49
CA PHE A 31 4.54 -3.58 -21.76
C PHE A 31 3.84 -4.89 -22.10
N GLN A 32 4.57 -5.84 -22.68
CA GLN A 32 4.03 -7.14 -23.02
C GLN A 32 4.12 -8.09 -21.83
N ILE A 33 2.95 -8.51 -21.34
CA ILE A 33 2.80 -9.54 -20.30
C ILE A 33 2.57 -10.87 -21.00
N ARG A 34 3.18 -11.93 -20.49
CA ARG A 34 3.02 -13.29 -20.98
C ARG A 34 1.92 -14.00 -20.19
N ASP A 35 1.34 -15.03 -20.78
CA ASP A 35 0.25 -15.79 -20.14
C ASP A 35 0.73 -16.60 -18.91
N ASP A 36 2.04 -16.84 -18.79
CA ASP A 36 2.67 -17.50 -17.64
C ASP A 36 3.14 -16.52 -16.55
N ASP A 37 3.02 -15.20 -16.78
CA ASP A 37 3.35 -14.21 -15.78
C ASP A 37 2.35 -14.24 -14.61
N VAL A 38 2.85 -13.83 -13.43
CA VAL A 38 2.01 -13.57 -12.27
C VAL A 38 2.24 -12.13 -11.84
N VAL A 39 1.17 -11.33 -11.88
CA VAL A 39 1.22 -9.92 -11.49
C VAL A 39 0.84 -9.81 -10.03
N VAL A 40 1.63 -9.05 -9.27
CA VAL A 40 1.35 -8.77 -7.87
C VAL A 40 1.03 -7.29 -7.72
N ALA A 41 -0.25 -6.99 -7.48
CA ALA A 41 -0.75 -5.62 -7.41
C ALA A 41 -1.15 -5.27 -5.98
N SER A 42 -0.40 -4.36 -5.33
CA SER A 42 -0.63 -4.03 -3.93
C SER A 42 -0.58 -2.53 -3.66
N TYR A 43 -1.39 -2.03 -2.72
CA TYR A 43 -1.19 -0.70 -2.15
C TYR A 43 0.10 -0.70 -1.31
N PRO A 44 0.89 0.39 -1.25
CA PRO A 44 2.10 0.41 -0.44
C PRO A 44 1.85 -0.08 0.99
N LYS A 45 2.78 -0.90 1.50
CA LYS A 45 2.80 -1.34 2.91
C LYS A 45 1.69 -2.33 3.32
N THR A 46 1.02 -2.96 2.36
CA THR A 46 0.06 -4.08 2.57
C THR A 46 0.72 -5.47 2.66
N GLY A 47 2.05 -5.54 2.78
CA GLY A 47 2.79 -6.81 2.90
C GLY A 47 3.77 -7.09 1.77
N ILE A 48 3.80 -6.25 0.72
CA ILE A 48 4.68 -6.39 -0.45
C ILE A 48 5.44 -5.07 -0.74
N TYR A 49 6.58 -5.20 -1.43
CA TYR A 49 7.51 -4.13 -1.77
C TYR A 49 7.16 -3.36 -3.07
N ARG A 50 6.41 -3.97 -3.99
CA ARG A 50 6.00 -3.37 -5.28
C ARG A 50 4.52 -3.00 -5.30
N THR A 51 4.24 -1.81 -5.83
CA THR A 51 2.89 -1.25 -5.99
C THR A 51 2.51 -1.24 -7.46
N CYS A 52 1.30 -1.70 -7.78
CA CYS A 52 0.71 -1.57 -9.10
C CYS A 52 -0.49 -0.61 -9.04
N PHE A 53 -0.64 0.18 -10.09
CA PHE A 53 -1.53 1.33 -10.16
C PHE A 53 -2.93 0.90 -10.59
N SER A 54 -3.96 1.09 -9.76
CA SER A 54 -5.30 0.58 -10.02
C SER A 54 -6.01 1.21 -11.22
N SER A 55 -5.63 2.40 -11.69
CA SER A 55 -6.33 3.06 -12.82
C SER A 55 -5.68 2.87 -14.19
N ALA A 56 -4.46 2.31 -14.25
CA ALA A 56 -3.75 2.08 -15.51
C ALA A 56 -3.46 0.61 -15.78
N VAL A 57 -3.40 -0.21 -14.73
CA VAL A 57 -3.01 -1.62 -14.82
C VAL A 57 -4.20 -2.53 -15.15
N PRO A 58 -5.42 -2.36 -14.60
CA PRO A 58 -6.52 -3.26 -14.92
C PRO A 58 -6.85 -3.32 -16.41
N SER A 59 -6.86 -2.19 -17.14
CA SER A 59 -7.13 -2.22 -18.59
C SER A 59 -6.06 -2.97 -19.40
N LEU A 60 -4.80 -2.97 -18.93
CA LEU A 60 -3.73 -3.78 -19.53
C LEU A 60 -3.97 -5.26 -19.26
N LEU A 61 -4.29 -5.61 -18.01
CA LEU A 61 -4.48 -7.00 -17.56
C LEU A 61 -5.78 -7.62 -18.06
N SER A 62 -6.87 -6.86 -18.19
CA SER A 62 -8.17 -7.38 -18.64
C SER A 62 -8.16 -7.95 -20.07
N SER A 63 -7.17 -7.58 -20.88
CA SER A 63 -7.01 -8.09 -22.25
C SER A 63 -6.22 -9.40 -22.35
N GLN A 64 -5.59 -9.85 -21.26
CA GLN A 64 -4.70 -11.00 -21.23
C GLN A 64 -5.11 -11.96 -20.09
N GLN A 65 -5.06 -13.28 -20.31
CA GLN A 65 -5.39 -14.27 -19.26
C GLN A 65 -4.24 -14.43 -18.26
N VAL A 66 -3.83 -13.34 -17.62
CA VAL A 66 -2.75 -13.32 -16.63
C VAL A 66 -3.30 -13.49 -15.22
N LYS A 67 -2.59 -14.23 -14.38
CA LYS A 67 -2.96 -14.39 -12.96
C LYS A 67 -2.51 -13.18 -12.15
N VAL A 68 -3.42 -12.64 -11.34
CA VAL A 68 -3.18 -11.42 -10.56
C VAL A 68 -3.38 -11.71 -9.08
N LEU A 69 -2.34 -11.47 -8.29
CA LEU A 69 -2.39 -11.54 -6.84
C LEU A 69 -2.54 -10.13 -6.25
N VAL A 70 -3.59 -9.92 -5.46
CA VAL A 70 -3.92 -8.63 -4.84
C VAL A 70 -3.90 -8.77 -3.31
N PRO A 71 -2.74 -8.58 -2.65
CA PRO A 71 -2.70 -8.53 -1.20
C PRO A 71 -3.27 -7.22 -0.68
N MET A 72 -4.06 -7.32 0.37
CA MET A 72 -4.70 -6.21 1.07
C MET A 72 -4.38 -6.29 2.55
N ARG A 73 -4.47 -5.16 3.25
CA ARG A 73 -4.25 -5.07 4.69
C ARG A 73 -5.17 -4.02 5.25
N ASN A 74 -5.57 -4.17 6.51
CA ASN A 74 -6.39 -3.19 7.17
C ASN A 74 -5.79 -1.77 7.07
N PRO A 75 -6.64 -0.75 6.87
CA PRO A 75 -6.19 0.58 6.51
C PRO A 75 -5.43 1.28 7.64
N LYS A 76 -5.75 0.98 8.91
CA LYS A 76 -5.09 1.59 10.09
C LYS A 76 -3.63 1.13 10.23
N ASP A 77 -3.38 -0.18 10.18
CA ASP A 77 -1.99 -0.70 10.20
C ASP A 77 -1.20 -0.30 8.95
N THR A 78 -1.89 -0.18 7.81
CA THR A 78 -1.30 0.32 6.57
C THR A 78 -0.83 1.77 6.74
N ALA A 79 -1.68 2.64 7.30
CA ALA A 79 -1.33 4.02 7.62
C ALA A 79 -0.12 4.11 8.56
N VAL A 80 -0.11 3.37 9.67
CA VAL A 80 1.05 3.33 10.58
C VAL A 80 2.31 2.85 9.86
N SER A 81 2.20 1.77 9.07
CA SER A 81 3.37 1.26 8.35
C SER A 81 3.89 2.24 7.30
N MET A 82 3.02 3.04 6.70
CA MET A 82 3.37 4.05 5.71
C MET A 82 3.96 5.29 6.37
N PHE A 83 3.46 5.70 7.53
CA PHE A 83 4.04 6.77 8.35
C PHE A 83 5.51 6.50 8.66
N HIS A 84 5.81 5.32 9.21
CA HIS A 84 7.19 4.92 9.51
C HIS A 84 8.07 4.82 8.27
N PHE A 85 7.52 4.33 7.17
CA PHE A 85 8.24 4.27 5.90
C PHE A 85 8.57 5.67 5.37
N SER A 86 7.61 6.60 5.41
CA SER A 86 7.79 7.99 5.02
C SER A 86 8.77 8.73 5.92
N LYS A 87 8.68 8.57 7.24
CA LYS A 87 9.61 9.18 8.21
C LYS A 87 11.05 8.75 7.96
N LYS A 88 11.24 7.47 7.62
CA LYS A 88 12.51 6.89 7.21
C LYS A 88 13.00 7.43 5.84
N LEU A 89 12.11 7.62 4.88
CA LEU A 89 12.45 8.10 3.53
C LEU A 89 12.77 9.61 3.49
N MET A 90 12.17 10.41 4.38
CA MET A 90 12.34 11.88 4.43
C MET A 90 13.81 12.33 4.41
N PRO A 91 14.72 11.82 5.27
CA PRO A 91 16.15 12.16 5.22
C PRO A 91 16.83 11.85 3.89
N MET A 92 16.46 10.75 3.23
CA MET A 92 17.03 10.37 1.92
C MET A 92 16.59 11.30 0.79
N MET A 93 15.49 12.03 0.96
CA MET A 93 15.01 13.01 -0.01
C MET A 93 15.42 14.44 0.36
N GLY A 94 16.25 14.63 1.40
CA GLY A 94 16.73 15.94 1.83
C GLY A 94 15.77 16.69 2.77
N GLY A 95 14.76 16.02 3.33
CA GLY A 95 13.89 16.55 4.38
C GLY A 95 14.28 16.06 5.78
N ASN A 96 13.66 16.60 6.83
CA ASN A 96 13.84 16.12 8.20
C ASN A 96 12.73 15.11 8.59
N ALA A 97 13.12 13.98 9.18
CA ALA A 97 12.20 12.96 9.66
C ALA A 97 11.23 13.49 10.73
N ASP A 98 11.67 14.43 11.56
CA ASP A 98 10.87 14.98 12.67
C ASP A 98 9.83 16.01 12.22
N ASP A 99 9.93 16.49 10.98
CA ASP A 99 8.92 17.37 10.37
C ASP A 99 7.63 16.61 10.02
N LEU A 100 7.67 15.27 10.00
CA LEU A 100 6.52 14.42 9.72
C LEU A 100 5.89 13.94 11.03
N ARG A 101 4.87 14.67 11.50
CA ARG A 101 4.06 14.31 12.68
C ARG A 101 2.95 13.33 12.31
N TRP A 102 2.56 12.50 13.28
CA TRP A 102 1.54 11.47 13.10
C TRP A 102 0.17 12.07 12.74
N GLU A 103 -0.30 13.04 13.53
CA GLU A 103 -1.60 13.73 13.34
C GLU A 103 -1.73 14.31 11.92
N ASP A 104 -0.67 14.98 11.46
CA ASP A 104 -0.60 15.52 10.10
C ASP A 104 -0.66 14.40 9.05
N PHE A 105 0.05 13.30 9.29
CA PHE A 105 0.13 12.18 8.35
C PHE A 105 -1.18 11.42 8.23
N VAL A 106 -1.86 11.10 9.33
CA VAL A 106 -3.10 10.31 9.32
C VAL A 106 -4.23 11.05 8.61
N GLN A 107 -4.33 12.37 8.82
CA GLN A 107 -5.24 13.24 8.05
C GLN A 107 -4.87 13.28 6.56
N GLY A 108 -3.56 13.35 6.27
CA GLY A 108 -3.05 13.27 4.91
C GLY A 108 -3.37 11.96 4.19
N PHE A 109 -3.31 10.84 4.91
CA PHE A 109 -3.60 9.51 4.40
C PHE A 109 -5.07 9.37 4.00
N SER A 110 -6.00 9.78 4.86
CA SER A 110 -7.44 9.74 4.55
C SER A 110 -7.86 10.77 3.49
N ALA A 111 -7.10 11.84 3.32
CA ALA A 111 -7.26 12.80 2.22
C ALA A 111 -6.62 12.34 0.89
N GLY A 112 -5.96 11.17 0.86
CA GLY A 112 -5.26 10.66 -0.33
C GLY A 112 -4.00 11.45 -0.71
N ILE A 113 -3.48 12.31 0.19
CA ILE A 113 -2.28 13.13 -0.02
C ILE A 113 -1.03 12.34 0.39
N VAL A 114 -0.91 11.14 -0.16
CA VAL A 114 0.20 10.21 0.07
C VAL A 114 0.58 9.56 -1.25
N PRO A 115 1.82 9.05 -1.40
CA PRO A 115 2.19 8.36 -2.64
C PRO A 115 1.22 7.21 -2.93
N TYR A 116 0.80 7.13 -4.19
CA TYR A 116 -0.20 6.23 -4.76
C TYR A 116 -1.67 6.53 -4.41
N GLY A 117 -1.95 7.65 -3.75
CA GLY A 117 -3.30 8.21 -3.61
C GLY A 117 -4.12 7.65 -2.46
N ASP A 118 -5.44 7.74 -2.60
CA ASP A 118 -6.40 7.27 -1.60
C ASP A 118 -6.40 5.73 -1.50
N PHE A 119 -6.21 5.23 -0.28
CA PHE A 119 -6.17 3.79 -0.02
C PHE A 119 -7.49 3.09 -0.39
N CYS A 120 -8.63 3.69 -0.01
CA CYS A 120 -9.94 3.09 -0.23
C CYS A 120 -10.26 3.01 -1.73
N ASP A 121 -9.94 4.05 -2.50
CA ASP A 121 -10.10 4.07 -3.96
C ASP A 121 -9.20 3.01 -4.61
N HIS A 122 -7.98 2.79 -4.09
CA HIS A 122 -7.10 1.73 -4.57
C HIS A 122 -7.67 0.34 -4.31
N VAL A 123 -8.03 0.00 -3.07
CA VAL A 123 -8.51 -1.34 -2.73
C VAL A 123 -9.88 -1.64 -3.34
N SER A 124 -10.79 -0.67 -3.37
CA SER A 124 -12.11 -0.84 -3.99
C SER A 124 -12.01 -0.99 -5.51
N GLY A 125 -11.07 -0.29 -6.15
CA GLY A 125 -10.79 -0.44 -7.59
C GLY A 125 -10.43 -1.88 -7.95
N TRP A 126 -9.55 -2.52 -7.17
CA TRP A 126 -9.22 -3.93 -7.37
C TRP A 126 -10.35 -4.86 -6.95
N TRP A 127 -11.03 -4.59 -5.84
CA TRP A 127 -12.10 -5.44 -5.29
C TRP A 127 -13.31 -5.63 -6.23
N GLN A 128 -13.45 -4.78 -7.24
CA GLN A 128 -14.43 -4.98 -8.32
C GLN A 128 -14.18 -6.28 -9.11
N MET A 129 -12.94 -6.76 -9.16
CA MET A 129 -12.54 -7.99 -9.85
C MET A 129 -12.61 -9.24 -8.96
N ARG A 130 -13.18 -9.17 -7.76
CA ARG A 130 -13.18 -10.29 -6.78
C ARG A 130 -13.85 -11.58 -7.25
N ASP A 131 -14.78 -11.47 -8.20
CA ASP A 131 -15.52 -12.62 -8.73
C ASP A 131 -14.84 -13.20 -9.99
N ASP A 132 -13.75 -12.58 -10.46
CA ASP A 132 -12.96 -13.04 -11.59
C ASP A 132 -11.94 -14.11 -11.15
N PRO A 133 -11.93 -15.32 -11.76
CA PRO A 133 -11.06 -16.42 -11.35
C PRO A 133 -9.56 -16.17 -11.60
N HIS A 134 -9.19 -15.18 -12.41
CA HIS A 134 -7.79 -14.80 -12.63
C HIS A 134 -7.24 -13.94 -11.48
N PHE A 135 -8.10 -13.42 -10.61
CA PHE A 135 -7.72 -12.56 -9.49
C PHE A 135 -7.80 -13.32 -8.16
N LEU A 136 -6.70 -13.30 -7.42
CA LEU A 136 -6.60 -13.84 -6.07
C LEU A 136 -6.39 -12.73 -5.05
N PHE A 137 -7.36 -12.52 -4.18
CA PHE A 137 -7.29 -11.54 -3.10
C PHE A 137 -6.80 -12.21 -1.81
N LEU A 138 -5.78 -11.64 -1.18
CA LEU A 138 -5.24 -12.14 0.10
C LEU A 138 -5.24 -11.03 1.14
N LYS A 139 -5.84 -11.28 2.30
CA LYS A 139 -5.74 -10.36 3.43
C LYS A 139 -4.49 -10.66 4.25
N TYR A 140 -3.74 -9.61 4.59
CA TYR A 140 -2.52 -9.70 5.37
C TYR A 140 -2.76 -10.39 6.71
N GLU A 141 -3.91 -10.13 7.30
CA GLU A 141 -4.34 -10.68 8.57
C GLU A 141 -4.51 -12.19 8.51
N ASP A 142 -5.07 -12.71 7.42
CA ASP A 142 -5.21 -14.15 7.21
C ASP A 142 -3.87 -14.81 6.88
N MET A 143 -3.01 -14.14 6.10
CA MET A 143 -1.64 -14.60 5.87
C MET A 143 -0.85 -14.71 7.18
N LYS A 144 -1.13 -13.87 8.18
CA LYS A 144 -0.47 -13.89 9.48
C LYS A 144 -0.90 -15.05 10.37
N LYS A 145 -2.09 -15.62 10.14
CA LYS A 145 -2.60 -16.81 10.85
C LYS A 145 -1.89 -18.10 10.38
N VAL A 146 -1.30 -18.09 9.19
CA VAL A 146 -0.52 -19.22 8.67
C VAL A 146 0.88 -19.26 9.30
N ARG A 147 1.20 -20.35 9.99
CA ARG A 147 2.46 -20.52 10.76
C ARG A 147 3.72 -20.34 9.90
N ALA A 148 3.70 -20.79 8.65
CA ALA A 148 4.84 -20.73 7.73
C ALA A 148 5.18 -19.29 7.26
N SER A 149 4.18 -18.42 7.13
CA SER A 149 4.29 -17.03 6.64
C SER A 149 4.51 -16.01 7.77
N THR A 150 4.91 -16.45 8.95
CA THR A 150 5.19 -15.53 10.06
C THR A 150 6.43 -14.68 9.75
N PHE A 151 6.31 -13.37 10.01
CA PHE A 151 7.41 -12.40 9.92
C PHE A 151 8.70 -12.90 10.58
N ASN A 152 8.60 -13.63 11.69
CA ASN A 152 9.74 -14.21 12.40
C ASN A 152 10.55 -15.21 11.56
N ASN A 153 9.89 -15.97 10.67
CA ASN A 153 10.58 -16.89 9.76
C ASN A 153 11.31 -16.15 8.63
N MET A 154 10.77 -14.99 8.20
CA MET A 154 11.36 -14.17 7.14
C MET A 154 12.41 -13.18 7.64
N LYS A 155 12.34 -12.81 8.93
CA LYS A 155 13.19 -11.79 9.53
C LYS A 155 14.70 -12.09 9.37
N PRO A 156 15.19 -13.33 9.59
CA PRO A 156 16.60 -13.65 9.36
C PRO A 156 17.05 -13.39 7.91
N VAL A 157 16.19 -13.69 6.93
CA VAL A 157 16.49 -13.45 5.50
C VAL A 157 16.54 -11.94 5.19
N LEU A 158 15.65 -11.16 5.82
CA LEU A 158 15.61 -9.71 5.65
C LEU A 158 16.80 -9.01 6.32
N ASP A 159 17.11 -9.40 7.56
CA ASP A 159 18.22 -8.85 8.34
C ASP A 159 19.58 -9.15 7.68
N ASN A 160 19.74 -10.37 7.13
CA ASN A 160 20.98 -10.79 6.46
C ASN A 160 21.02 -10.39 4.98
N SER A 161 20.05 -9.61 4.49
CA SER A 161 20.00 -9.27 3.08
C SER A 161 21.11 -8.30 2.68
N THR A 162 21.87 -8.65 1.64
CA THR A 162 22.87 -7.76 1.04
C THR A 162 22.26 -6.49 0.44
N ILE A 163 20.96 -6.48 0.12
CA ILE A 163 20.24 -5.33 -0.41
C ILE A 163 19.85 -4.39 0.75
N PRO A 164 20.43 -3.18 0.87
CA PRO A 164 20.22 -2.31 2.04
C PRO A 164 18.76 -1.93 2.28
N ILE A 165 17.98 -1.74 1.21
CA ILE A 165 16.56 -1.36 1.33
C ILE A 165 15.71 -2.43 2.03
N ARG A 166 16.09 -3.71 1.97
CA ARG A 166 15.33 -4.81 2.60
C ARG A 166 15.44 -4.78 4.13
N ARG A 167 16.62 -4.46 4.65
CA ARG A 167 16.86 -4.22 6.09
C ARG A 167 16.12 -2.97 6.58
N PHE A 168 16.03 -1.95 5.72
CA PHE A 168 15.45 -0.66 6.05
C PHE A 168 13.91 -0.69 6.24
N ILE A 169 13.22 -1.51 5.45
CA ILE A 169 11.75 -1.50 5.37
C ILE A 169 11.06 -2.47 6.34
N ALA A 170 11.79 -3.45 6.87
CA ALA A 170 11.28 -4.38 7.88
C ALA A 170 11.04 -3.63 9.19
N ARG A 171 9.89 -3.89 9.84
CA ARG A 171 9.46 -3.17 11.05
C ARG A 171 8.97 -4.13 12.14
N LYS A 172 7.65 -4.34 12.23
CA LYS A 172 7.04 -5.24 13.22
C LYS A 172 6.36 -6.46 12.58
N GLY A 173 5.70 -6.28 11.43
CA GLY A 173 5.00 -7.38 10.74
C GLY A 173 3.88 -8.01 11.57
N ILE A 174 3.14 -7.19 12.33
CA ILE A 174 2.02 -7.60 13.20
C ILE A 174 0.72 -6.93 12.73
N VAL A 175 -0.41 -7.51 13.12
CA VAL A 175 -1.74 -6.89 13.04
C VAL A 175 -2.00 -6.18 14.37
N GLY A 176 -2.71 -5.05 14.35
CA GLY A 176 -3.13 -4.33 15.55
C GLY A 176 -2.13 -3.31 16.09
N ASP A 177 -1.03 -3.03 15.39
CA ASP A 177 -0.04 -2.04 15.85
C ASP A 177 -0.60 -0.61 15.82
N TRP A 178 -1.63 -0.37 15.01
CA TRP A 178 -2.38 0.88 14.95
C TRP A 178 -2.88 1.36 16.31
N LYS A 179 -3.19 0.47 17.25
CA LYS A 179 -3.64 0.80 18.61
C LYS A 179 -2.61 1.61 19.40
N ASN A 180 -1.34 1.57 19.01
CA ASN A 180 -0.26 2.34 19.65
C ASN A 180 -0.09 3.76 19.09
N TYR A 181 -0.85 4.13 18.05
CA TYR A 181 -0.68 5.40 17.32
C TYR A 181 -1.96 6.21 17.25
N PHE A 182 -3.09 5.57 16.96
CA PHE A 182 -4.37 6.25 16.86
C PHE A 182 -4.87 6.67 18.25
N SER A 183 -5.25 7.94 18.40
CA SER A 183 -6.18 8.33 19.46
C SER A 183 -7.56 7.73 19.21
N THR A 184 -8.44 7.75 20.22
CA THR A 184 -9.83 7.31 20.07
C THR A 184 -10.54 8.11 18.97
N GLU A 185 -10.39 9.43 18.98
CA GLU A 185 -11.02 10.35 18.03
C GLU A 185 -10.48 10.14 16.61
N GLU A 186 -9.16 9.96 16.47
CA GLU A 186 -8.54 9.64 15.17
C GLU A 186 -9.06 8.31 14.63
N SER A 187 -9.17 7.30 15.50
CA SER A 187 -9.66 5.96 15.12
C SER A 187 -11.10 6.03 14.63
N GLU A 188 -11.99 6.70 15.37
CA GLU A 188 -13.40 6.87 15.01
C GLU A 188 -13.58 7.64 13.71
N ALA A 189 -12.84 8.75 13.52
CA ALA A 189 -12.87 9.52 12.28
C ALA A 189 -12.39 8.69 11.08
N PHE A 190 -11.36 7.87 11.28
CA PHE A 190 -10.81 7.00 10.26
C PHE A 190 -11.75 5.84 9.90
N ASP A 191 -12.46 5.28 10.89
CA ASP A 191 -13.50 4.27 10.67
C ASP A 191 -14.67 4.84 9.87
N ALA A 192 -15.14 6.05 10.21
CA ALA A 192 -16.19 6.73 9.46
C ALA A 192 -15.76 7.04 8.01
N TRP A 193 -14.50 7.42 7.80
CA TRP A 193 -13.94 7.61 6.46
C TRP A 193 -13.92 6.29 5.66
N CYS A 194 -13.47 5.20 6.27
CA CYS A 194 -13.47 3.88 5.65
C CYS A 194 -14.88 3.41 5.30
N GLU A 195 -15.83 3.52 6.22
CA GLU A 195 -17.23 3.11 6.01
C GLU A 195 -17.86 3.92 4.88
N LYS A 196 -17.63 5.23 4.82
CA LYS A 196 -18.14 6.08 3.74
C LYS A 196 -17.65 5.64 2.35
N LYS A 197 -16.42 5.14 2.26
CA LYS A 197 -15.76 4.80 0.99
C LYS A 197 -15.91 3.34 0.58
N LEU A 198 -15.92 2.42 1.55
CA LEU A 198 -15.93 0.98 1.33
C LEU A 198 -17.25 0.33 1.75
N GLY A 199 -18.13 1.05 2.45
CA GLY A 199 -19.46 0.60 2.82
C GLY A 199 -20.24 0.10 1.60
N GLY A 200 -20.93 -1.02 1.78
CA GLY A 200 -21.70 -1.67 0.71
C GLY A 200 -20.89 -2.49 -0.30
N THR A 201 -19.54 -2.46 -0.26
CA THR A 201 -18.71 -3.29 -1.16
C THR A 201 -18.57 -4.74 -0.72
N GLY A 202 -18.99 -5.07 0.51
CA GLY A 202 -18.77 -6.38 1.14
C GLY A 202 -17.31 -6.66 1.54
N LEU A 203 -16.37 -5.74 1.27
CA LEU A 203 -14.98 -5.86 1.71
C LEU A 203 -14.88 -5.58 3.20
N THR A 204 -14.36 -6.55 3.95
CA THR A 204 -14.12 -6.42 5.40
C THR A 204 -12.65 -6.60 5.72
N PHE A 205 -12.18 -6.00 6.81
CA PHE A 205 -10.82 -6.16 7.32
C PHE A 205 -10.85 -6.64 8.77
N ASP A 206 -9.84 -7.42 9.14
CA ASP A 206 -9.56 -7.78 10.52
C ASP A 206 -8.59 -6.73 11.10
N PHE A 207 -8.82 -6.31 12.34
CA PHE A 207 -8.03 -5.26 13.00
C PHE A 207 -7.23 -5.80 14.19
N GLU A 208 -7.27 -7.12 14.42
CA GLU A 208 -6.63 -7.82 15.54
C GLU A 208 -5.70 -8.97 15.11
#